data_AF-A0A353QFT3-F1
#
_entry.id   AF-A0A353QFT3-F1
#
_cell.length_a   1.000
_cell.length_b   1.000
_cell.length_c   1.000
_cell.angle_alpha   90.00
_cell.angle_beta   90.00
_cell.angle_gamma   90.00
#
_symmetry.space_group_name_H-M   'P 1'
#
loop_
_entity.id
_entity.type
_entity.pdbx_description
1 polymer ?
#
loop_
_entity_poly.entity_id
_entity_poly.type
_entity_poly.pdbx_seq_one_letter_code
_entity_poly.pdbx_strand_id
1 'polypeptide(L)'
;MADPRITRMADVLVHYSLNLKKGDRLIIKAPYMALPLVHECYRAALEAGAHPEVHTLVEGLDELFYRYGSDDHFDAFSPREMVVAREYQAYLVIWGDYNT
;
A
#
# COMPACT_ATOMS: atom_id res chain seq x y z
N MET A 1 20.13 1.47 11.05
CA MET A 1 19.31 0.31 11.48
C MET A 1 17.89 0.81 11.66
N ALA A 2 16.90 0.12 11.07
CA ALA A 2 15.50 0.42 11.32
C ALA A 2 15.14 0.12 12.78
N ASP A 3 14.09 0.78 13.30
CA ASP A 3 13.56 0.50 14.63
C ASP A 3 13.10 -0.97 14.71
N PRO A 4 13.60 -1.77 15.66
CA PRO A 4 13.24 -3.20 15.77
C PRO A 4 11.74 -3.47 15.87
N ARG A 5 10.95 -2.51 16.39
CA ARG A 5 9.50 -2.63 16.48
C ARG A 5 8.83 -2.55 15.11
N ILE A 6 9.36 -1.71 14.24
CA ILE A 6 8.87 -1.54 12.85
C ILE A 6 9.25 -2.77 12.04
N THR A 7 10.49 -3.25 12.14
CA THR A 7 10.92 -4.48 11.47
C THR A 7 10.07 -5.68 11.87
N ARG A 8 9.83 -5.87 13.17
CA ARG A 8 8.96 -6.97 13.66
C ARG A 8 7.51 -6.84 13.19
N MET A 9 6.97 -5.62 13.16
CA MET A 9 5.62 -5.39 12.63
C MET A 9 5.55 -5.77 11.15
N ALA A 10 6.52 -5.34 10.35
CA ALA A 10 6.59 -5.69 8.93
C ALA A 10 6.66 -7.22 8.74
N ASP A 11 7.46 -7.92 9.54
CA ASP A 11 7.56 -9.38 9.46
C ASP A 11 6.22 -10.06 9.78
N VAL A 12 5.46 -9.56 10.76
CA VAL A 12 4.11 -10.08 11.10
C VAL A 12 3.11 -9.78 9.98
N LEU A 13 3.13 -8.56 9.41
CA LEU A 13 2.23 -8.20 8.33
C LEU A 13 2.50 -9.07 7.09
N VAL A 14 3.75 -9.25 6.71
CA VAL A 14 4.14 -9.98 5.50
C VAL A 14 3.99 -11.49 5.66
N HIS A 15 4.56 -12.07 6.71
CA HIS A 15 4.66 -13.54 6.81
C HIS A 15 3.44 -14.17 7.48
N TYR A 16 2.79 -13.47 8.41
CA TYR A 16 1.64 -14.02 9.13
C TYR A 16 0.30 -13.52 8.55
N SER A 17 0.13 -12.21 8.43
CA SER A 17 -1.16 -11.61 8.07
C SER A 17 -1.48 -11.79 6.58
N LEU A 18 -0.53 -11.43 5.71
CA LEU A 18 -0.64 -11.59 4.26
C LEU A 18 -0.18 -12.98 3.81
N ASN A 19 0.64 -13.65 4.62
CA ASN A 19 1.17 -14.99 4.35
C ASN A 19 1.79 -15.11 2.95
N LEU A 20 2.56 -14.09 2.53
CA LEU A 20 3.07 -13.98 1.17
C LEU A 20 3.88 -15.20 0.75
N LYS A 21 3.77 -15.54 -0.54
CA LYS A 21 4.50 -16.60 -1.21
C LYS A 21 5.40 -16.03 -2.31
N LYS A 22 6.38 -16.84 -2.70
CA LYS A 22 7.24 -16.53 -3.83
C LYS A 22 6.40 -16.34 -5.09
N GLY A 23 6.60 -15.22 -5.78
CA GLY A 23 5.87 -14.86 -6.99
C GLY A 23 4.57 -14.09 -6.76
N ASP A 24 4.08 -13.98 -5.51
CA ASP A 24 2.90 -13.17 -5.21
C ASP A 24 3.15 -11.71 -5.54
N ARG A 25 2.15 -11.03 -6.10
CA ARG A 25 2.18 -9.59 -6.32
C ARG A 25 1.47 -8.90 -5.16
N LEU A 26 2.17 -7.96 -4.55
CA LEU A 26 1.70 -7.16 -3.42
C LEU A 26 1.64 -5.70 -3.83
N ILE A 27 0.56 -5.01 -3.49
CA ILE A 27 0.52 -3.54 -3.51
C ILE A 27 0.48 -3.02 -2.08
N ILE A 28 1.35 -2.07 -1.77
CA ILE A 28 1.42 -1.37 -0.49
C ILE A 28 0.91 0.06 -0.70
N LYS A 29 -0.26 0.38 -0.16
CA LYS A 29 -0.86 1.71 -0.21
C LYS A 29 -0.66 2.42 1.13
N ALA A 30 0.02 3.56 1.14
CA ALA A 30 0.39 4.24 2.39
C ALA A 30 0.68 5.74 2.18
N PRO A 31 0.45 6.60 3.19
CA PRO A 31 0.90 7.99 3.17
C PRO A 31 2.42 8.09 3.33
N TYR A 32 2.99 9.24 2.94
CA TYR A 32 4.43 9.49 3.04
C TYR A 32 4.97 9.35 4.49
N MET A 33 4.18 9.72 5.50
CA MET A 33 4.59 9.60 6.91
C MET A 33 4.81 8.15 7.36
N ALA A 34 4.18 7.18 6.70
CA ALA A 34 4.28 5.75 7.02
C ALA A 34 5.50 5.08 6.36
N LEU A 35 6.35 5.83 5.66
CA LEU A 35 7.52 5.31 4.95
C LEU A 35 8.39 4.35 5.76
N PRO A 36 8.68 4.58 7.06
CA PRO A 36 9.48 3.63 7.83
C PRO A 36 8.92 2.21 7.82
N LEU A 37 7.59 2.06 7.93
CA LEU A 37 6.94 0.74 7.88
C LEU A 37 6.84 0.21 6.45
N VAL A 38 6.60 1.09 5.46
CA VAL A 38 6.58 0.71 4.03
C VAL A 38 7.93 0.10 3.63
N HIS A 39 9.05 0.71 4.03
CA HIS A 39 10.39 0.22 3.73
C HIS A 39 10.61 -1.20 4.28
N GLU A 40 10.25 -1.44 5.55
CA GLU A 40 10.42 -2.75 6.16
C GLU A 40 9.47 -3.80 5.57
N CYS A 41 8.22 -3.44 5.22
CA CYS A 41 7.31 -4.34 4.54
C CYS A 41 7.80 -4.69 3.13
N TYR A 42 8.34 -3.70 2.41
CA TYR A 42 8.92 -3.91 1.08
C TYR A 42 10.13 -4.84 1.14
N ARG A 43 11.04 -4.64 2.12
CA ARG A 43 12.17 -5.55 2.40
C ARG A 43 11.67 -6.97 2.66
N ALA A 44 10.77 -7.15 3.62
CA ALA A 44 10.27 -8.48 4.00
C ALA A 44 9.54 -9.17 2.83
N ALA A 45 8.80 -8.43 2.00
CA ALA A 45 8.14 -8.98 0.81
C ALA A 45 9.16 -9.48 -0.22
N LEU A 46 10.23 -8.72 -0.48
CA LEU A 46 11.32 -9.16 -1.36
C LEU A 46 12.03 -10.41 -0.83
N GLU A 47 12.29 -10.47 0.48
CA GLU A 47 12.91 -11.65 1.12
C GLU A 47 12.02 -12.90 1.03
N ALA A 48 10.69 -12.73 1.09
CA ALA A 48 9.73 -13.80 0.84
C ALA A 48 9.65 -14.21 -0.65
N GLY A 49 10.33 -13.49 -1.55
CA GLY A 49 10.33 -13.73 -2.99
C GLY A 49 9.08 -13.20 -3.71
N ALA A 50 8.33 -12.30 -3.09
CA ALA A 50 7.18 -11.64 -3.68
C ALA A 50 7.61 -10.41 -4.52
N HIS A 51 6.66 -9.85 -5.25
CA HIS A 51 6.82 -8.66 -6.09
C HIS A 51 6.00 -7.49 -5.50
N PRO A 52 6.60 -6.71 -4.58
CA PRO A 52 5.93 -5.56 -3.99
C PRO A 52 5.95 -4.33 -4.91
N GLU A 53 4.85 -3.60 -4.94
CA GLU A 53 4.70 -2.28 -5.55
C GLU A 53 4.15 -1.30 -4.51
N VAL A 54 4.46 0.00 -4.66
CA VAL A 54 4.06 1.03 -3.69
C VAL A 54 3.16 2.06 -4.36
N HIS A 55 2.05 2.36 -3.70
CA HIS A 55 1.14 3.45 -4.06
C HIS A 55 1.06 4.46 -2.91
N THR A 56 1.76 5.58 -3.06
CA THR A 56 1.75 6.63 -2.05
C THR A 56 0.45 7.42 -2.06
N LEU A 57 -0.15 7.59 -0.90
CA LEU A 57 -1.28 8.49 -0.68
C LEU A 57 -0.76 9.93 -0.54
N VAL A 58 -1.31 10.83 -1.35
CA VAL A 58 -1.00 12.26 -1.32
C VAL A 58 -2.17 12.99 -0.68
N GLU A 59 -1.87 13.71 0.40
CA GLU A 59 -2.85 14.47 1.18
C GLU A 59 -3.55 15.53 0.32
N GLY A 60 -4.83 15.76 0.57
CA GLY A 60 -5.64 16.76 -0.11
C GLY A 60 -6.11 16.40 -1.53
N LEU A 61 -5.59 15.34 -2.17
CA LEU A 61 -6.05 14.96 -3.51
C LEU A 61 -7.53 14.55 -3.53
N ASP A 62 -8.00 13.84 -2.51
CA ASP A 62 -9.40 13.44 -2.41
C ASP A 62 -10.30 14.68 -2.29
N GLU A 63 -9.89 15.70 -1.53
CA GLU A 63 -10.63 16.97 -1.43
C GLU A 63 -10.71 17.68 -2.78
N LEU A 64 -9.60 17.77 -3.52
CA LEU A 64 -9.58 18.34 -4.87
C LEU A 64 -10.49 17.56 -5.82
N PHE A 65 -10.43 16.22 -5.75
CA PHE A 65 -11.26 15.35 -6.58
C PHE A 65 -12.76 15.55 -6.31
N TYR A 66 -13.18 15.65 -5.06
CA TYR A 66 -14.59 15.91 -4.73
C TYR A 66 -15.02 17.36 -5.01
N ARG A 67 -14.11 18.33 -4.83
CA ARG A 67 -14.42 19.75 -5.05
C ARG A 67 -14.55 20.11 -6.52
N TYR A 68 -13.70 19.53 -7.37
CA TYR A 68 -13.59 19.90 -8.79
C TYR A 68 -14.03 18.79 -9.75
N GLY A 69 -14.27 17.58 -9.25
CA GLY A 69 -14.78 16.46 -10.02
C GLY A 69 -16.21 16.71 -10.51
N SER A 70 -16.57 15.99 -11.57
CA SER A 70 -17.91 15.96 -12.14
C SER A 70 -18.42 14.52 -12.12
N ASP A 71 -19.71 14.32 -12.40
CA ASP A 71 -20.32 12.98 -12.47
C ASP A 71 -19.52 12.03 -13.38
N ASP A 72 -19.09 12.49 -14.56
CA ASP A 72 -18.21 11.72 -15.46
C ASP A 72 -16.91 11.24 -14.79
N HIS A 73 -16.31 12.04 -13.90
CA HIS A 73 -15.12 11.65 -13.16
C HIS A 73 -15.44 10.65 -12.04
N PHE A 74 -16.59 10.78 -11.37
CA PHE A 74 -17.02 9.90 -10.29
C PHE A 74 -17.47 8.52 -10.81
N ASP A 75 -18.05 8.47 -12.00
CA ASP A 75 -18.48 7.24 -12.68
C ASP A 75 -17.31 6.53 -13.39
N ALA A 76 -16.16 7.21 -13.57
CA ALA A 76 -14.99 6.64 -14.21
C ALA A 76 -14.33 5.59 -13.31
N PHE A 77 -14.38 4.33 -13.74
CA PHE A 77 -13.65 3.25 -13.07
C PHE A 77 -12.16 3.31 -13.40
N SER A 78 -11.29 3.22 -12.37
CA SER A 78 -9.83 3.21 -12.54
C SER A 78 -9.34 1.88 -13.14
N PRO A 79 -8.78 1.84 -14.37
CA PRO A 79 -8.31 0.58 -14.97
C PRO A 79 -7.22 -0.09 -14.14
N ARG A 80 -6.40 0.70 -13.44
CA ARG A 80 -5.37 0.20 -12.52
C ARG A 80 -5.98 -0.62 -11.38
N GLU A 81 -7.10 -0.18 -10.82
CA GLU A 81 -7.76 -0.89 -9.73
C GLU A 81 -8.34 -2.22 -10.18
N MET A 82 -8.83 -2.32 -11.44
CA MET A 82 -9.25 -3.62 -12.00
C MET A 82 -8.08 -4.59 -12.09
N VAL A 83 -6.93 -4.12 -12.57
CA VAL A 83 -5.72 -4.94 -12.71
C VAL A 83 -5.27 -5.43 -11.34
N VAL A 84 -5.23 -4.53 -10.35
CA VAL A 84 -4.87 -4.90 -8.97
C VAL A 84 -5.83 -5.96 -8.42
N ALA A 85 -7.14 -5.74 -8.54
CA ALA A 85 -8.14 -6.67 -8.03
C ALA A 85 -8.09 -8.07 -8.70
N ARG A 86 -7.65 -8.15 -9.97
CA ARG A 86 -7.61 -9.41 -10.73
C ARG A 86 -6.28 -10.14 -10.63
N GLU A 87 -5.17 -9.41 -10.56
CA GLU A 87 -3.83 -9.98 -10.74
C GLU A 87 -3.00 -10.05 -9.45
N TYR A 88 -3.36 -9.30 -8.41
CA TYR A 88 -2.56 -9.22 -7.17
C TYR A 88 -3.09 -10.18 -6.11
N GLN A 89 -2.17 -10.79 -5.38
CA GLN A 89 -2.50 -11.77 -4.33
C GLN A 89 -2.67 -11.09 -2.98
N ALA A 90 -2.07 -9.91 -2.80
CA ALA A 90 -2.12 -9.19 -1.54
C ALA A 90 -2.25 -7.66 -1.73
N TYR A 91 -2.96 -7.04 -0.79
CA TYR A 91 -3.20 -5.61 -0.73
C TYR A 91 -3.01 -5.13 0.71
N LEU A 92 -1.95 -4.35 0.96
CA LEU A 92 -1.67 -3.79 2.27
C LEU A 92 -1.99 -2.30 2.27
N VAL A 93 -2.87 -1.87 3.18
CA VAL A 93 -3.12 -0.44 3.42
C VAL A 93 -2.58 -0.05 4.78
N ILE A 94 -1.68 0.92 4.80
CA ILE A 94 -1.24 1.56 6.02
C ILE A 94 -1.92 2.93 6.06
N TRP A 95 -2.83 3.08 7.02
CA TRP A 95 -3.47 4.36 7.29
C TRP A 95 -2.62 5.18 8.26
N GLY A 96 -2.64 6.48 8.09
CA GLY A 96 -1.95 7.43 8.96
C GLY A 96 -2.20 8.84 8.45
N ASP A 97 -2.32 9.77 9.38
CA ASP A 97 -2.46 11.18 9.05
C ASP A 97 -1.64 12.05 10.02
N TYR A 98 -1.34 13.27 9.61
CA TYR A 98 -0.82 14.28 10.52
C TYR A 98 -1.99 14.78 11.35
N ASN A 99 -1.97 14.50 12.66
CA ASN A 99 -2.89 15.17 13.58
C ASN A 99 -2.59 16.68 13.53
N THR A 100 -3.46 17.44 12.88
CA THR A 100 -3.43 18.90 12.80
C THR A 100 -4.38 19.52 13.80
#